data_AF-A0A8C6DHQ8-F1
#
_entry.id   AF-A0A8C6DHQ8-F1
#
_cell.length_a   1.000
_cell.length_b   1.000
_cell.length_c   1.000
_cell.angle_alpha   90.00
_cell.angle_beta   90.00
_cell.angle_gamma   90.00
#
_symmetry.space_group_name_H-M   'P 1'
#
loop_
_entity.id
_entity.type
_entity.pdbx_description
1 polymer ?
#
loop_
_entity_poly.entity_id
_entity_poly.type
_entity_poly.pdbx_seq_one_letter_code
_entity_poly.pdbx_strand_id
1 'polypeptide(L)'
;LYLETRYLDVLSDDTVPQVSCYITAPAYVLQHLQCRIINSMSSLIVSENEELVSNVITVECSDTEKKIPFPICIAIPFTARYRGNYRDIVVKVSDINLRSSYLTPNSLEGKKGNYKGTCAEVKVYKLGIFSVVSCLKKESFTVTKKGLTHKTSMDSRIALNYPPGVFNSPVLVQIKVQPIDPSLVAYIKTQQDTSYSVLSTSPMIHVHHPSTHPFQKPVTVLLPCSPHPDKKNLGSEIDHKRTASTTTNRIIPLYLNRTKSTSIRKPRNNACESLKLLGFRSQESGWFVLDDVVVRSVQSGLISFELCEHLERFIVLHYSSIVDNSHLVSFVKSLEEAMFSTTACVILYHQKDNPHRIAILAVPSKDLHQVLGNLRSEVSSGPPEPSRHFQVKEGELLLLRFTGNIFASSNGKDYGKDYKLIFHLQRKPRLELQIKEVDEFGNYSCPHYKGAIVVYKVPKEKIVLNLDESLIFNENNYQLPICKLALRLPKHEKLINRPQSTKRISTDPLEALWDNLLYWLADELSEENVLCLSSSLPLRRSTIQLIKLKNPDDLTEQTHELLCFWKRSLPNSTDKLRLLARHLRKIGRNDLAEELKFKWENKVFTEPQQWSEVAI
;
A
#
# COMPACT_ATOMS: atom_id res chain seq x y z
N LEU A 1 1.99 26.67 -41.53
CA LEU A 1 0.77 26.37 -40.76
C LEU A 1 1.16 25.53 -39.54
N TYR A 2 0.80 25.94 -38.33
CA TYR A 2 0.98 25.11 -37.13
C TYR A 2 -0.27 24.26 -36.94
N LEU A 3 -0.08 22.96 -36.70
CA LEU A 3 -1.16 22.01 -36.41
C LEU A 3 -0.96 21.46 -35.00
N GLU A 4 -2.04 21.06 -34.34
CA GLU A 4 -2.00 20.32 -33.08
C GLU A 4 -2.24 18.84 -33.36
N THR A 5 -1.35 17.96 -32.89
CA THR A 5 -1.48 16.51 -33.01
C THR A 5 -1.50 15.86 -31.63
N ARG A 6 -2.42 14.90 -31.46
CA ARG A 6 -2.55 14.06 -30.26
C ARG A 6 -1.66 12.84 -30.41
N TYR A 7 -0.78 12.61 -29.44
CA TYR A 7 0.05 11.42 -29.37
C TYR A 7 -0.50 10.44 -28.34
N LEU A 8 -0.60 9.18 -28.75
CA LEU A 8 -1.07 8.06 -27.93
C LEU A 8 0.07 7.08 -27.72
N ASP A 9 0.08 6.45 -26.55
CA ASP A 9 0.99 5.35 -26.27
C ASP A 9 0.30 4.26 -25.45
N VAL A 10 0.76 3.03 -25.61
CA VAL A 10 0.20 1.83 -24.99
C VAL A 10 1.16 1.37 -23.90
N LEU A 11 0.74 1.44 -22.64
CA LEU A 11 1.57 1.08 -21.48
C LEU A 11 1.80 -0.44 -21.36
N SER A 12 0.92 -1.25 -21.95
CA SER A 12 1.00 -2.73 -22.02
C SER A 12 0.01 -3.26 -23.07
N ASP A 13 0.30 -4.42 -23.67
CA ASP A 13 -0.46 -5.00 -24.80
C ASP A 13 -1.97 -5.15 -24.59
N ASP A 14 -2.46 -5.17 -23.34
CA ASP A 14 -3.87 -5.31 -22.98
C ASP A 14 -4.55 -3.99 -22.50
N THR A 15 -3.84 -2.86 -22.52
CA THR A 15 -4.35 -1.56 -22.03
C THR A 15 -4.79 -0.61 -23.16
N VAL A 16 -5.91 0.08 -22.96
CA VAL A 16 -6.40 1.12 -23.86
C VAL A 16 -5.33 2.20 -24.04
N PRO A 17 -5.05 2.67 -25.28
CA PRO A 17 -4.03 3.68 -25.54
C PRO A 17 -4.29 4.95 -24.71
N GLN A 18 -3.29 5.34 -23.92
CA GLN A 18 -3.34 6.54 -23.10
C GLN A 18 -2.79 7.73 -23.90
N VAL A 19 -3.30 8.92 -23.60
CA VAL A 19 -2.73 10.16 -24.16
C VAL A 19 -1.40 10.46 -23.50
N SER A 20 -0.34 10.52 -24.31
CA SER A 20 0.99 10.93 -23.87
C SER A 20 1.06 12.45 -23.77
N CYS A 21 0.79 13.15 -24.88
CA CYS A 21 0.78 14.60 -24.97
C CYS A 21 0.09 15.10 -26.24
N TYR A 22 -0.12 16.41 -26.30
CA TYR A 22 -0.50 17.15 -27.50
C TYR A 22 0.65 18.05 -27.92
N ILE A 23 1.04 18.03 -29.19
CA ILE A 23 2.12 18.88 -29.70
C ILE A 23 1.57 19.79 -30.79
N THR A 24 1.87 21.08 -30.68
CA THR A 24 1.56 22.10 -31.68
C THR A 24 2.85 22.54 -32.38
N ALA A 25 3.01 22.16 -33.64
CA ALA A 25 4.19 22.44 -34.47
C ALA A 25 3.82 22.48 -35.97
N PRO A 26 4.73 22.86 -36.88
CA PRO A 26 4.49 22.73 -38.32
C PRO A 26 4.24 21.27 -38.72
N ALA A 27 3.34 21.05 -39.68
CA ALA A 27 2.87 19.71 -40.07
C ALA A 27 3.99 18.72 -40.40
N TYR A 28 5.04 19.18 -41.10
CA TYR A 28 6.19 18.36 -41.47
C TYR A 28 7.00 17.88 -40.25
N VAL A 29 6.98 18.62 -39.14
CA VAL A 29 7.67 18.24 -37.90
C VAL A 29 6.88 17.15 -37.18
N LEU A 30 5.55 17.33 -37.08
CA LEU A 30 4.67 16.42 -36.35
C LEU A 30 4.71 14.98 -36.88
N GLN A 31 4.91 14.82 -38.19
CA GLN A 31 5.07 13.51 -38.84
C GLN A 31 6.34 12.77 -38.42
N HIS A 32 7.37 13.48 -37.95
CA HIS A 32 8.65 12.92 -37.54
C HIS A 32 8.83 12.85 -36.02
N LEU A 33 7.92 13.43 -35.24
CA LEU A 33 7.99 13.34 -33.79
C LEU A 33 7.42 12.01 -33.31
N GLN A 34 8.15 11.36 -32.41
CA GLN A 34 7.71 10.20 -31.66
C GLN A 34 7.58 10.56 -30.18
N CYS A 35 6.44 10.21 -29.58
CA CYS A 35 6.20 10.42 -28.16
C CYS A 35 5.90 9.08 -27.48
N ARG A 36 6.62 8.74 -26.41
CA ARG A 36 6.42 7.51 -25.64
C ARG A 36 6.29 7.80 -24.15
N ILE A 37 5.56 6.98 -23.41
CA ILE A 37 5.44 7.04 -21.96
C ILE A 37 6.49 6.12 -21.34
N ILE A 38 7.39 6.70 -20.55
CA ILE A 38 8.52 6.00 -19.91
C ILE A 38 8.41 6.06 -18.38
N ASN A 39 7.26 5.64 -17.84
CA ASN A 39 7.02 5.66 -16.40
C ASN A 39 8.00 4.78 -15.59
N SER A 40 8.69 3.82 -16.21
CA SER A 40 9.75 3.03 -15.56
C SER A 40 10.93 3.89 -15.08
N MET A 41 11.18 5.05 -15.69
CA MET A 41 12.24 5.99 -15.29
C MET A 41 11.77 7.05 -14.28
N SER A 42 10.52 7.00 -13.83
CA SER A 42 9.95 8.05 -12.99
C SER A 42 10.68 8.26 -11.66
N SER A 43 11.27 7.21 -11.09
CA SER A 43 12.11 7.29 -9.90
C SER A 43 13.33 8.19 -10.09
N LEU A 44 13.94 8.16 -11.29
CA LEU A 44 15.11 8.98 -11.65
C LEU A 44 14.74 10.43 -11.92
N ILE A 45 13.57 10.66 -12.49
CA ILE A 45 13.12 11.99 -12.94
C ILE A 45 12.68 12.87 -11.77
N VAL A 46 12.04 12.32 -10.74
CA VAL A 46 11.48 13.11 -9.62
C VAL A 46 12.58 13.46 -8.62
N SER A 47 12.73 14.74 -8.23
CA SER A 47 13.70 15.19 -7.22
C SER A 47 13.09 15.27 -5.82
N GLU A 48 13.93 15.54 -4.81
CA GLU A 48 13.47 15.81 -3.44
C GLU A 48 12.50 17.00 -3.41
N ASN A 49 11.44 16.92 -2.60
CA ASN A 49 10.31 17.88 -2.51
C ASN A 49 9.40 17.99 -3.75
N GLU A 50 9.61 17.17 -4.78
CA GLU A 50 8.71 17.10 -5.93
C GLU A 50 7.72 15.94 -5.76
N GLU A 51 6.56 16.09 -6.36
CA GLU A 51 5.56 15.02 -6.47
C GLU A 51 5.15 14.89 -7.94
N LEU A 52 5.21 13.68 -8.49
CA LEU A 52 4.86 13.47 -9.89
C LEU A 52 3.34 13.50 -10.07
N VAL A 53 2.85 14.31 -11.03
CA VAL A 53 1.40 14.45 -11.29
C VAL A 53 0.98 14.04 -12.71
N SER A 54 1.93 13.75 -13.60
CA SER A 54 1.67 13.21 -14.94
C SER A 54 2.42 11.90 -15.20
N ASN A 55 2.18 11.31 -16.37
CA ASN A 55 3.12 10.38 -16.96
C ASN A 55 4.46 11.07 -17.27
N VAL A 56 5.55 10.30 -17.25
CA VAL A 56 6.83 10.74 -17.80
C VAL A 56 6.84 10.38 -19.27
N ILE A 57 7.11 11.35 -20.14
CA ILE A 57 7.09 11.16 -21.59
C ILE A 57 8.44 11.51 -22.21
N THR A 58 8.85 10.75 -23.23
CA THR A 58 9.92 11.16 -24.14
C THR A 58 9.31 11.75 -25.39
N VAL A 59 9.92 12.81 -25.90
CA VAL A 59 9.62 13.36 -27.22
C VAL A 59 10.91 13.40 -27.99
N GLU A 60 10.97 12.64 -29.07
CA GLU A 60 12.15 12.45 -29.91
C GLU A 60 11.78 12.67 -31.38
N CYS A 61 12.77 12.93 -32.22
CA CYS A 61 12.59 13.06 -33.66
C CYS A 61 13.19 11.84 -34.35
N SER A 62 12.43 11.18 -35.21
CA SER A 62 12.91 10.02 -35.98
C SER A 62 13.92 10.40 -37.05
N ASP A 63 13.91 11.66 -37.50
CA ASP A 63 14.82 12.20 -38.51
C ASP A 63 15.83 13.14 -37.84
N THR A 64 17.07 12.69 -37.72
CA THR A 64 18.16 13.43 -37.07
C THR A 64 18.74 14.56 -37.93
N GLU A 65 18.46 14.57 -39.24
CA GLU A 65 19.04 15.55 -40.18
C GLU A 65 18.16 16.80 -40.32
N LYS A 66 16.86 16.69 -40.07
CA LYS A 66 15.93 17.84 -40.18
C LYS A 66 16.00 18.75 -38.96
N LYS A 67 16.23 20.05 -39.22
CA LYS A 67 16.14 21.10 -38.21
C LYS A 67 14.68 21.33 -37.79
N ILE A 68 14.40 21.10 -36.52
CA ILE A 68 13.11 21.42 -35.93
C ILE A 68 13.02 22.95 -35.70
N PRO A 69 11.99 23.63 -36.22
CA PRO A 69 11.74 25.04 -35.94
C PRO A 69 11.21 25.20 -34.52
N PHE A 70 12.10 25.55 -33.59
CA PHE A 70 11.70 25.93 -32.24
C PHE A 70 11.21 27.40 -32.18
N PRO A 71 10.32 27.74 -31.23
CA PRO A 71 9.73 26.87 -30.22
C PRO A 71 8.54 26.04 -30.75
N ILE A 72 8.38 24.83 -30.22
CA ILE A 72 7.15 24.03 -30.38
C ILE A 72 6.35 24.07 -29.07
N CYS A 73 5.03 23.92 -29.14
CA CYS A 73 4.19 23.85 -27.96
C CYS A 73 3.93 22.40 -27.57
N ILE A 74 4.09 22.05 -26.30
CA ILE A 74 3.74 20.73 -25.76
C ILE A 74 2.72 20.94 -24.64
N ALA A 75 1.61 20.22 -24.71
CA ALA A 75 0.62 20.15 -23.64
C ALA A 75 0.56 18.73 -23.07
N ILE A 76 0.85 18.61 -21.77
CA ILE A 76 0.96 17.33 -21.06
C ILE A 76 -0.23 17.15 -20.12
N PRO A 77 -1.06 16.10 -20.31
CA PRO A 77 -2.14 15.78 -19.38
C PRO A 77 -1.59 15.43 -17.99
N PHE A 78 -2.20 15.96 -16.95
CA PHE A 78 -1.82 15.65 -15.57
C PHE A 78 -3.04 15.57 -14.65
N THR A 79 -2.87 14.97 -13.49
CA THR A 79 -3.89 14.91 -12.43
C THR A 79 -3.23 15.20 -11.09
N ALA A 80 -3.62 16.31 -10.47
CA ALA A 80 -3.16 16.68 -9.14
C ALA A 80 -4.34 16.54 -8.15
N ARG A 81 -4.20 15.65 -7.15
CA ARG A 81 -5.28 15.36 -6.19
C ARG A 81 -5.50 16.51 -5.21
N TYR A 82 -4.43 17.20 -4.87
CA TYR A 82 -4.45 18.36 -3.99
C TYR A 82 -3.56 19.45 -4.59
N ARG A 83 -4.06 20.67 -4.61
CA ARG A 83 -3.33 21.88 -4.99
C ARG A 83 -3.30 22.79 -3.77
N GLY A 84 -2.22 22.71 -2.99
CA GLY A 84 -2.02 23.60 -1.86
C GLY A 84 -1.41 24.93 -2.30
N ASN A 85 -1.67 26.00 -1.56
CA ASN A 85 -1.11 27.33 -1.87
C ASN A 85 0.43 27.36 -1.84
N TYR A 86 1.07 26.41 -1.15
CA TYR A 86 2.53 26.31 -1.01
C TYR A 86 3.22 25.58 -2.17
N ARG A 87 2.47 25.05 -3.14
CA ARG A 87 3.02 24.28 -4.26
C ARG A 87 2.58 24.86 -5.60
N ASP A 88 3.47 24.76 -6.57
CA ASP A 88 3.21 25.08 -7.98
C ASP A 88 3.23 23.81 -8.83
N ILE A 89 2.51 23.86 -9.94
CA ILE A 89 2.58 22.87 -11.01
C ILE A 89 3.54 23.39 -12.07
N VAL A 90 4.63 22.65 -12.31
CA VAL A 90 5.66 23.02 -13.29
C VAL A 90 5.95 21.85 -14.22
N VAL A 91 6.43 22.15 -15.43
CA VAL A 91 6.93 21.11 -16.35
C VAL A 91 8.43 20.97 -16.17
N LYS A 92 8.86 19.77 -15.79
CA LYS A 92 10.26 19.39 -15.70
C LYS A 92 10.71 18.82 -17.04
N VAL A 93 11.78 19.38 -17.59
CA VAL A 93 12.40 18.98 -18.84
C VAL A 93 13.80 18.46 -18.56
N SER A 94 14.02 17.18 -18.80
CA SER A 94 15.32 16.53 -18.61
C SER A 94 15.90 16.13 -19.96
N ASP A 95 17.22 16.26 -20.10
CA ASP A 95 17.93 15.68 -21.25
C ASP A 95 18.18 14.17 -21.02
N ILE A 96 18.82 13.53 -22.00
CA ILE A 96 19.20 12.11 -21.95
C ILE A 96 20.14 11.82 -20.76
N ASN A 97 20.94 12.82 -20.34
CA ASN A 97 21.84 12.76 -19.20
C ASN A 97 21.13 13.11 -17.87
N LEU A 98 19.80 13.16 -17.85
CA LEU A 98 18.96 13.50 -16.69
C LEU A 98 19.22 14.90 -16.10
N ARG A 99 19.81 15.82 -16.86
CA ARG A 99 19.94 17.23 -16.45
C ARG A 99 18.61 17.93 -16.61
N SER A 100 17.98 18.23 -15.49
CA SER A 100 16.65 18.83 -15.44
C SER A 100 16.66 20.35 -15.50
N SER A 101 15.66 20.90 -16.18
CA SER A 101 15.28 22.31 -16.19
C SER A 101 13.77 22.43 -15.96
N TYR A 102 13.29 23.57 -15.47
CA TYR A 102 11.89 23.77 -15.13
C TYR A 102 11.27 24.86 -15.99
N LEU A 103 10.08 24.58 -16.51
CA LEU A 103 9.29 25.52 -17.30
C LEU A 103 7.97 25.80 -16.57
N THR A 104 7.66 27.08 -16.43
CA THR A 104 6.35 27.52 -15.94
C THR A 104 5.31 27.34 -17.05
N PRO A 105 4.22 26.59 -16.81
CA PRO A 105 3.14 26.43 -17.79
C PRO A 105 2.51 27.77 -18.17
N ASN A 106 2.27 27.98 -19.46
CA ASN A 106 1.51 29.13 -19.97
C ASN A 106 0.03 29.02 -19.58
N SER A 107 -0.47 27.79 -19.55
CA SER A 107 -1.81 27.45 -19.09
C SER A 107 -1.79 26.08 -18.40
N LEU A 108 -2.62 25.95 -17.37
CA LEU A 108 -2.88 24.69 -16.64
C LEU A 108 -4.25 24.09 -16.98
N GLU A 109 -5.12 24.89 -17.62
CA GLU A 109 -6.51 24.55 -17.90
C GLU A 109 -6.85 24.96 -19.34
N GLY A 110 -7.28 23.99 -20.14
CA GLY A 110 -7.67 24.23 -21.52
C GLY A 110 -8.39 23.02 -22.10
N LYS A 111 -9.51 23.26 -22.81
CA LYS A 111 -10.14 22.23 -23.64
C LYS A 111 -9.25 21.99 -24.86
N LYS A 112 -8.51 20.87 -24.90
CA LYS A 112 -7.73 20.45 -26.07
C LYS A 112 -8.50 19.39 -26.85
N GLY A 113 -9.17 19.82 -27.92
CA GLY A 113 -10.09 18.99 -28.70
C GLY A 113 -11.24 18.43 -27.82
N ASN A 114 -11.45 17.11 -27.87
CA ASN A 114 -12.46 16.40 -27.07
C ASN A 114 -12.01 16.03 -25.64
N TYR A 115 -10.78 16.35 -25.23
CA TYR A 115 -10.28 16.00 -23.91
C TYR A 115 -10.80 16.96 -22.83
N LYS A 116 -11.59 16.43 -21.90
CA LYS A 116 -12.04 17.12 -20.68
C LYS A 116 -11.07 16.81 -19.54
N GLY A 117 -9.97 17.54 -19.43
CA GLY A 117 -9.02 17.38 -18.33
C GLY A 117 -8.00 18.52 -18.24
N THR A 118 -7.15 18.48 -17.23
CA THR A 118 -6.07 19.46 -17.01
C THR A 118 -4.83 19.10 -17.81
N CYS A 119 -4.25 20.11 -18.47
CA CYS A 119 -3.05 19.97 -19.29
C CYS A 119 -2.08 21.11 -18.97
N ALA A 120 -0.81 20.80 -18.75
CA ALA A 120 0.24 21.79 -18.59
C ALA A 120 0.81 22.12 -19.97
N GLU A 121 0.55 23.32 -20.47
CA GLU A 121 1.01 23.79 -21.78
C GLU A 121 2.28 24.63 -21.66
N VAL A 122 3.34 24.24 -22.36
CA VAL A 122 4.64 24.91 -22.36
C VAL A 122 5.20 25.06 -23.77
N LYS A 123 5.94 26.15 -23.99
CA LYS A 123 6.80 26.31 -25.17
C LYS A 123 8.16 25.70 -24.87
N VAL A 124 8.62 24.82 -25.73
CA VAL A 124 9.89 24.11 -25.56
C VAL A 124 10.85 24.46 -26.70
N TYR A 125 12.13 24.51 -26.37
CA TYR A 125 13.22 24.89 -27.27
C TYR A 125 14.20 23.75 -27.53
N LYS A 126 13.93 22.59 -26.93
CA LYS A 126 14.66 21.35 -27.10
C LYS A 126 13.71 20.18 -26.90
N LEU A 127 13.99 19.07 -27.58
CA LEU A 127 13.35 17.78 -27.32
C LEU A 127 14.01 17.09 -26.11
N GLY A 128 13.38 16.03 -25.58
CA GLY A 128 13.88 15.34 -24.40
C GLY A 128 12.77 14.65 -23.59
N ILE A 129 13.01 14.50 -22.29
CA ILE A 129 12.09 13.88 -21.34
C ILE A 129 11.29 14.97 -20.64
N PHE A 130 9.97 14.83 -20.65
CA PHE A 130 9.05 15.78 -20.04
C PHE A 130 8.20 15.11 -18.98
N SER A 131 7.92 15.84 -17.91
CA SER A 131 6.96 15.44 -16.88
C SER A 131 6.38 16.67 -16.21
N VAL A 132 5.18 16.55 -15.66
CA VAL A 132 4.54 17.57 -14.84
C VAL A 132 4.72 17.16 -13.39
N VAL A 133 5.28 18.07 -12.59
CA VAL A 133 5.55 17.86 -11.17
C VAL A 133 4.92 18.96 -10.32
N SER A 134 4.51 18.60 -9.12
CA SER A 134 4.14 19.56 -8.08
C SER A 134 5.34 19.80 -7.16
N CYS A 135 5.87 21.02 -7.15
CA CYS A 135 7.04 21.39 -6.34
C CYS A 135 6.71 22.54 -5.40
N LEU A 136 7.57 22.78 -4.40
CA LEU A 136 7.43 23.96 -3.53
C LEU A 136 7.44 25.25 -4.36
N LYS A 137 6.45 26.09 -4.12
CA LYS A 137 6.30 27.36 -4.81
C LYS A 137 7.47 28.28 -4.50
N LYS A 138 8.05 28.85 -5.55
CA LYS A 138 9.23 29.70 -5.49
C LYS A 138 8.85 31.13 -5.81
N GLU A 139 9.02 32.03 -4.86
CA GLU A 139 8.89 33.47 -5.11
C GLU A 139 10.26 34.09 -5.29
N SER A 140 10.34 35.08 -6.18
CA SER A 140 11.56 35.87 -6.40
C SER A 140 11.22 37.35 -6.36
N PHE A 141 12.01 38.12 -5.63
CA PHE A 141 11.83 39.57 -5.50
C PHE A 141 13.19 40.26 -5.39
N THR A 142 13.26 41.52 -5.84
CA THR A 142 14.51 42.29 -5.81
C THR A 142 14.48 43.28 -4.65
N VAL A 143 15.42 43.14 -3.72
CA VAL A 143 15.62 44.09 -2.61
C VAL A 143 16.53 45.20 -3.11
N THR A 144 16.04 46.44 -3.12
CA THR A 144 16.82 47.61 -3.53
C THR A 144 17.47 48.30 -2.33
N LYS A 145 18.32 49.30 -2.57
CA LYS A 145 18.91 50.14 -1.51
C LYS A 145 17.88 50.80 -0.58
N LYS A 146 16.66 51.04 -1.07
CA LYS A 146 15.56 51.61 -0.29
C LYS A 146 14.98 50.65 0.76
N GLY A 147 15.40 49.39 0.77
CA GLY A 147 14.78 48.33 1.56
C GLY A 147 13.53 47.76 0.87
N LEU A 148 12.92 46.75 1.49
CA LEU A 148 11.70 46.11 1.02
C LEU A 148 11.02 45.37 2.17
N THR A 149 9.71 45.49 2.30
CA THR A 149 8.90 44.59 3.13
C THR A 149 8.21 43.60 2.22
N HIS A 150 8.69 42.35 2.21
CA HIS A 150 8.11 41.29 1.39
C HIS A 150 7.17 40.43 2.24
N LYS A 151 5.89 40.36 1.86
CA LYS A 151 4.93 39.39 2.41
C LYS A 151 4.75 38.28 1.38
N THR A 152 4.84 37.03 1.80
CA THR A 152 4.71 35.91 0.85
C THR A 152 3.28 35.79 0.33
N SER A 153 3.10 35.40 -0.94
CA SER A 153 1.77 35.18 -1.52
C SER A 153 1.09 33.90 -1.02
N MET A 154 1.86 32.95 -0.45
CA MET A 154 1.28 31.68 0.05
C MET A 154 0.62 31.88 1.40
N ASP A 155 1.29 32.66 2.26
CA ASP A 155 0.82 33.02 3.59
C ASP A 155 1.30 34.43 3.92
N SER A 156 0.36 35.38 3.92
CA SER A 156 0.65 36.79 4.22
C SER A 156 1.17 37.04 5.64
N ARG A 157 1.06 36.06 6.54
CA ARG A 157 1.64 36.08 7.90
C ARG A 157 3.16 35.90 7.90
N ILE A 158 3.71 35.33 6.82
CA ILE A 158 5.15 35.17 6.62
C ILE A 158 5.65 36.43 5.92
N ALA A 159 6.52 37.18 6.59
CA ALA A 159 7.07 38.43 6.06
C ALA A 159 8.56 38.57 6.36
N LEU A 160 9.31 39.10 5.38
CA LEU A 160 10.72 39.46 5.52
C LEU A 160 10.85 40.97 5.28
N ASN A 161 11.31 41.68 6.32
CA ASN A 161 11.46 43.12 6.30
C ASN A 161 12.94 43.48 6.20
N TYR A 162 13.35 43.94 5.01
CA TYR A 162 14.68 44.44 4.71
C TYR A 162 14.70 45.95 4.93
N PRO A 163 15.40 46.47 5.97
CA PRO A 163 15.51 47.91 6.17
C PRO A 163 16.28 48.61 5.02
N PRO A 164 16.16 49.95 4.90
CA PRO A 164 16.96 50.72 3.96
C PRO A 164 18.45 50.58 4.24
N GLY A 165 19.23 50.30 3.19
CA GLY A 165 20.69 50.11 3.29
C GLY A 165 21.13 48.73 3.81
N VAL A 166 20.29 47.69 3.74
CA VAL A 166 20.75 46.30 4.01
C VAL A 166 21.80 45.83 3.01
N PHE A 167 21.64 46.22 1.74
CA PHE A 167 22.54 45.85 0.65
C PHE A 167 23.09 47.08 -0.08
N ASN A 168 24.35 46.97 -0.52
CA ASN A 168 25.04 47.98 -1.34
C ASN A 168 24.58 48.02 -2.80
N SER A 169 23.93 46.96 -3.27
CA SER A 169 23.43 46.80 -4.64
C SER A 169 22.04 46.15 -4.59
N PRO A 170 21.22 46.29 -5.64
CA PRO A 170 19.99 45.52 -5.75
C PRO A 170 20.28 44.02 -5.76
N VAL A 171 19.61 43.28 -4.89
CA VAL A 171 19.82 41.83 -4.69
C VAL A 171 18.54 41.07 -5.02
N LEU A 172 18.63 40.08 -5.92
CA LEU A 172 17.53 39.15 -6.19
C LEU A 172 17.51 38.08 -5.08
N VAL A 173 16.42 38.03 -4.33
CA VAL A 173 16.17 37.05 -3.27
C VAL A 173 15.12 36.07 -3.75
N GLN A 174 15.32 34.78 -3.43
CA GLN A 174 14.36 33.73 -3.72
C GLN A 174 13.92 33.05 -2.43
N ILE A 175 12.62 32.87 -2.24
CA ILE A 175 12.06 32.24 -1.04
C ILE A 175 11.14 31.08 -1.43
N LYS A 176 11.23 29.98 -0.66
CA LYS A 176 10.25 28.89 -0.66
C LYS A 176 9.80 28.64 0.78
N VAL A 177 8.52 28.34 0.94
CA VAL A 177 7.93 28.03 2.25
C VAL A 177 7.45 26.59 2.25
N GLN A 178 7.92 25.82 3.22
CA GLN A 178 7.53 24.44 3.41
C GLN A 178 6.72 24.30 4.71
N PRO A 179 5.39 24.11 4.61
CA PRO A 179 4.56 23.90 5.80
C PRO A 179 4.89 22.55 6.45
N ILE A 180 4.80 22.51 7.77
CA ILE A 180 5.01 21.28 8.56
C ILE A 180 3.66 20.83 9.11
N ASP A 181 3.30 19.57 8.81
CA ASP A 181 2.08 18.94 9.29
C ASP A 181 2.24 18.59 10.79
N PRO A 182 1.35 19.03 11.69
CA PRO A 182 1.41 18.69 13.10
C PRO A 182 1.46 17.18 13.38
N SER A 183 0.87 16.36 12.51
CA SER A 183 0.94 14.90 12.63
C SER A 183 2.37 14.35 12.46
N LEU A 184 3.22 15.03 11.68
CA LEU A 184 4.63 14.67 11.51
C LEU A 184 5.43 14.95 12.79
N VAL A 185 5.15 16.08 13.43
CA VAL A 185 5.76 16.44 14.72
C VAL A 185 5.37 15.39 15.77
N ALA A 186 4.08 15.02 15.83
CA ALA A 186 3.61 13.96 16.73
C ALA A 186 4.29 12.59 16.47
N TYR A 187 4.48 12.23 15.19
CA TYR A 187 5.17 11.00 14.81
C TYR A 187 6.64 10.97 15.27
N ILE A 188 7.36 12.08 15.17
CA ILE A 188 8.75 12.14 15.63
C ILE A 188 8.83 12.06 17.15
N LYS A 189 7.87 12.66 17.87
CA LYS A 189 7.78 12.53 19.33
C LYS A 189 7.60 11.08 19.79
N THR A 190 6.89 10.25 19.05
CA THR A 190 6.73 8.83 19.43
C THR A 190 7.94 7.97 19.10
N GLN A 191 8.88 8.47 18.27
CA GLN A 191 10.11 7.77 17.91
C GLN A 191 11.29 8.13 18.82
N GLN A 192 11.29 9.34 19.39
CA GLN A 192 12.39 9.89 20.18
C GLN A 192 11.91 10.40 21.53
N ASP A 193 12.33 9.74 22.61
CA ASP A 193 11.98 10.12 23.98
C ASP A 193 12.44 11.54 24.37
N THR A 194 13.47 12.07 23.71
CA THR A 194 13.95 13.44 23.94
C THR A 194 13.15 14.50 23.18
N SER A 195 12.30 14.11 22.22
CA SER A 195 11.53 15.03 21.37
C SER A 195 10.18 15.43 21.97
N TYR A 196 9.73 14.81 23.06
CA TYR A 196 8.49 15.17 23.77
C TYR A 196 8.46 16.64 24.21
N SER A 197 9.62 17.24 24.44
CA SER A 197 9.76 18.63 24.84
C SER A 197 9.40 19.63 23.74
N VAL A 198 9.47 19.25 22.46
CA VAL A 198 9.08 20.15 21.35
C VAL A 198 7.57 20.20 21.31
N LEU A 199 6.96 21.37 21.51
CA LEU A 199 5.51 21.56 21.49
C LEU A 199 5.00 21.76 20.06
N SER A 200 5.58 22.70 19.32
CA SER A 200 5.19 23.06 17.96
C SER A 200 6.36 23.66 17.16
N THR A 201 6.18 23.80 15.85
CA THR A 201 7.19 24.33 14.93
C THR A 201 6.59 25.41 14.03
N SER A 202 7.39 26.38 13.61
CA SER A 202 7.05 27.22 12.46
C SER A 202 7.15 26.42 11.16
N PRO A 203 6.68 26.95 10.02
CA PRO A 203 7.08 26.44 8.70
C PRO A 203 8.60 26.48 8.54
N MET A 204 9.14 25.59 7.70
CA MET A 204 10.53 25.63 7.29
C MET A 204 10.68 26.56 6.09
N ILE A 205 11.54 27.57 6.25
CA ILE A 205 11.75 28.59 5.22
C ILE A 205 13.07 28.30 4.53
N HIS A 206 13.06 28.29 3.20
CA HIS A 206 14.25 28.22 2.37
C HIS A 206 14.45 29.58 1.71
N VAL A 207 15.59 30.22 1.94
CA VAL A 207 15.90 31.53 1.35
C VAL A 207 17.24 31.47 0.66
N HIS A 208 17.29 31.96 -0.56
CA HIS A 208 18.52 32.07 -1.32
C HIS A 208 18.86 33.54 -1.53
N HIS A 209 19.90 33.98 -0.85
CA HIS A 209 20.57 35.26 -1.07
C HIS A 209 21.87 35.03 -1.83
N PRO A 210 22.30 35.94 -2.74
CA PRO A 210 23.63 35.89 -3.32
C PRO A 210 24.70 36.04 -2.23
N SER A 211 25.57 35.04 -2.11
CA SER A 211 26.63 34.97 -1.09
C SER A 211 27.64 36.12 -1.17
N THR A 212 27.69 36.85 -2.28
CA THR A 212 28.60 37.99 -2.52
C THR A 212 28.22 39.27 -1.76
N HIS A 213 27.04 39.33 -1.14
CA HIS A 213 26.53 40.56 -0.52
C HIS A 213 26.07 40.31 0.92
N PRO A 214 26.93 40.48 1.95
CA PRO A 214 26.54 40.34 3.35
C PRO A 214 25.50 41.39 3.77
N PHE A 215 24.72 41.09 4.81
CA PHE A 215 23.81 42.06 5.40
C PHE A 215 24.59 43.16 6.13
N GLN A 216 24.28 44.41 5.84
CA GLN A 216 24.80 45.55 6.61
C GLN A 216 23.92 45.94 7.79
N LYS A 217 22.66 45.49 7.76
CA LYS A 217 21.65 45.74 8.79
C LYS A 217 20.83 44.47 8.99
N PRO A 218 20.35 44.23 10.22
CA PRO A 218 19.54 43.05 10.50
C PRO A 218 18.23 43.06 9.70
N VAL A 219 17.83 41.88 9.22
CA VAL A 219 16.57 41.66 8.52
C VAL A 219 15.56 41.11 9.52
N THR A 220 14.40 41.76 9.66
CA THR A 220 13.35 41.27 10.56
C THR A 220 12.48 40.23 9.85
N VAL A 221 12.29 39.08 10.46
CA VAL A 221 11.46 37.98 9.93
C VAL A 221 10.25 37.77 10.83
N LEU A 222 9.07 37.66 10.23
CA LEU A 222 7.81 37.30 10.89
C LEU A 222 7.33 35.95 10.39
N LEU A 223 7.03 35.02 11.31
CA LEU A 223 6.49 33.69 10.99
C LEU A 223 5.28 33.35 11.86
N PRO A 224 4.34 32.52 11.38
CA PRO A 224 3.36 31.88 12.23
C PRO A 224 3.99 30.73 13.01
N CYS A 225 3.67 30.64 14.30
CA CYS A 225 3.99 29.50 15.15
C CYS A 225 2.81 29.30 16.09
N SER A 226 1.95 28.32 15.81
CA SER A 226 0.77 28.08 16.65
C SER A 226 1.20 27.47 17.99
N PRO A 227 0.91 28.09 19.14
CA PRO A 227 0.94 27.38 20.42
C PRO A 227 -0.20 26.35 20.44
N HIS A 228 0.04 25.17 21.04
CA HIS A 228 -0.99 24.16 21.24
C HIS A 228 -2.18 24.76 22.04
N PRO A 229 -3.45 24.45 21.73
CA PRO A 229 -4.60 24.98 22.45
C PRO A 229 -4.81 24.30 23.81
N ASP A 230 -3.89 24.45 24.77
CA ASP A 230 -4.06 23.93 26.14
C ASP A 230 -4.62 25.01 27.11
N LYS A 231 -5.52 25.85 26.60
CA LYS A 231 -6.26 26.82 27.42
C LYS A 231 -7.74 26.87 27.05
N LYS A 232 -8.40 25.72 26.97
CA LYS A 232 -9.84 25.63 27.26
C LYS A 232 -10.11 24.36 28.07
N ASN A 233 -10.67 24.56 29.25
CA ASN A 233 -11.25 23.56 30.17
C ASN A 233 -10.28 22.92 31.18
N LEU A 234 -9.75 23.73 32.08
CA LEU A 234 -9.51 23.28 33.46
C LEU A 234 -10.12 24.30 34.40
N GLY A 235 -11.41 24.11 34.67
CA GLY A 235 -12.20 24.95 35.56
C GLY A 235 -13.58 24.33 35.75
N SER A 236 -13.82 23.85 36.96
CA SER A 236 -15.08 23.41 37.56
C SER A 236 -15.73 22.10 37.09
N GLU A 237 -15.26 20.98 37.65
CA GLU A 237 -16.18 19.92 38.11
C GLU A 237 -15.86 19.65 39.59
N ILE A 238 -16.49 20.45 40.46
CA ILE A 238 -16.71 20.09 41.85
C ILE A 238 -18.23 20.06 42.04
N ASP A 239 -18.69 18.90 42.49
CA ASP A 239 -19.98 18.55 43.08
C ASP A 239 -21.28 18.85 42.32
N HIS A 240 -21.78 17.78 41.70
CA HIS A 240 -23.21 17.59 41.49
C HIS A 240 -23.94 17.29 42.81
N LYS A 241 -24.56 18.31 43.41
CA LYS A 241 -25.76 18.12 44.24
C LYS A 241 -26.90 19.04 43.77
N ARG A 242 -27.82 18.42 43.02
CA ARG A 242 -29.28 18.49 43.16
C ARG A 242 -29.90 19.86 43.55
N THR A 243 -30.68 20.44 42.63
CA THR A 243 -32.16 20.63 42.70
C THR A 243 -32.65 22.02 42.22
N ALA A 244 -33.62 21.95 41.30
CA ALA A 244 -34.72 22.88 41.00
C ALA A 244 -34.47 24.35 40.59
N SER A 245 -34.69 24.55 39.28
CA SER A 245 -35.56 25.57 38.67
C SER A 245 -36.31 26.56 39.59
N THR A 246 -36.25 27.86 39.29
CA THR A 246 -37.31 28.63 38.59
C THR A 246 -37.14 30.15 38.74
N THR A 247 -37.71 30.86 37.76
CA THR A 247 -38.12 32.28 37.75
C THR A 247 -37.12 33.39 37.39
N THR A 248 -37.22 33.78 36.12
CA THR A 248 -37.51 35.16 35.66
C THR A 248 -37.73 36.22 36.75
N ASN A 249 -37.00 37.34 36.71
CA ASN A 249 -37.45 38.59 36.08
C ASN A 249 -36.59 39.80 36.53
N ARG A 250 -36.41 40.70 35.55
CA ARG A 250 -36.49 42.17 35.69
C ARG A 250 -35.29 42.99 36.18
N ILE A 251 -34.93 43.90 35.27
CA ILE A 251 -34.70 45.35 35.44
C ILE A 251 -33.25 45.79 35.73
N ILE A 252 -32.69 46.46 34.72
CA ILE A 252 -31.61 47.45 34.80
C ILE A 252 -32.23 48.76 35.34
N PRO A 253 -31.56 49.47 36.27
CA PRO A 253 -31.14 50.83 35.91
C PRO A 253 -29.75 51.22 36.45
N LEU A 254 -28.94 51.65 35.49
CA LEU A 254 -27.98 52.75 35.43
C LEU A 254 -27.58 53.58 36.69
N TYR A 255 -26.26 53.78 36.74
CA TYR A 255 -25.42 54.87 37.28
C TYR A 255 -25.13 54.96 38.79
N LEU A 256 -23.85 54.71 39.14
CA LEU A 256 -23.01 55.73 39.79
C LEU A 256 -21.51 55.47 39.54
N ASN A 257 -20.81 56.53 39.16
CA ASN A 257 -19.36 56.61 38.90
C ASN A 257 -18.53 56.35 40.17
N ARG A 258 -17.38 55.66 40.07
CA ARG A 258 -16.07 56.24 40.47
C ARG A 258 -14.85 55.33 40.21
N THR A 259 -13.79 56.01 39.76
CA THR A 259 -12.35 55.73 39.96
C THR A 259 -11.65 54.65 39.11
N LYS A 260 -10.89 55.17 38.13
CA LYS A 260 -9.67 54.56 37.58
C LYS A 260 -8.78 54.05 38.71
N SER A 261 -8.49 52.76 38.68
CA SER A 261 -7.27 52.19 39.26
C SER A 261 -6.54 51.46 38.16
N THR A 262 -5.42 52.05 37.76
CA THR A 262 -4.36 51.43 36.98
C THR A 262 -3.82 50.23 37.76
N SER A 263 -4.18 49.01 37.34
CA SER A 263 -3.36 47.84 37.67
C SER A 263 -2.72 47.33 36.38
N ILE A 264 -1.44 47.68 36.23
CA ILE A 264 -0.50 47.02 35.34
C ILE A 264 -0.47 45.55 35.76
N ARG A 265 -1.30 44.71 35.13
CA ARG A 265 -1.12 43.26 35.20
C ARG A 265 0.03 42.92 34.27
N LYS A 266 1.23 42.85 34.88
CA LYS A 266 2.39 42.14 34.32
C LYS A 266 1.92 40.79 33.76
N PRO A 267 2.33 40.38 32.57
CA PRO A 267 2.07 39.01 32.14
C PRO A 267 2.85 38.10 33.09
N ARG A 268 2.11 37.20 33.75
CA ARG A 268 2.66 36.12 34.58
C ARG A 268 3.56 35.28 33.67
N ASN A 269 4.87 35.32 33.91
CA ASN A 269 5.89 34.51 33.25
C ASN A 269 5.54 33.01 33.35
N ASN A 270 5.24 32.38 32.22
CA ASN A 270 5.39 30.94 32.04
C ASN A 270 6.89 30.68 31.84
N ALA A 271 7.64 30.43 32.90
CA ALA A 271 9.11 30.29 32.87
C ALA A 271 9.63 28.99 32.21
N CYS A 272 8.77 28.22 31.53
CA CYS A 272 9.11 26.91 31.00
C CYS A 272 8.87 26.77 29.49
N GLU A 273 8.37 27.82 28.82
CA GLU A 273 8.11 27.79 27.38
C GLU A 273 9.13 28.70 26.67
N SER A 274 9.92 28.12 25.79
CA SER A 274 10.99 28.82 25.07
C SER A 274 10.90 28.61 23.56
N LEU A 275 11.27 29.65 22.82
CA LEU A 275 11.37 29.65 21.36
C LEU A 275 12.85 29.69 20.99
N LYS A 276 13.28 28.80 20.10
CA LYS A 276 14.65 28.80 19.54
C LYS A 276 14.63 28.77 18.03
N LEU A 277 15.53 29.55 17.43
CA LEU A 277 15.76 29.59 16.00
C LEU A 277 16.89 28.60 15.64
N LEU A 278 16.62 27.74 14.65
CA LEU A 278 17.63 26.89 14.03
C LEU A 278 17.86 27.34 12.59
N GLY A 279 19.13 27.41 12.21
CA GLY A 279 19.59 27.79 10.88
C GLY A 279 20.36 26.67 10.22
N PHE A 280 20.40 26.71 8.89
CA PHE A 280 21.21 25.84 8.06
C PHE A 280 22.13 26.67 7.16
N ARG A 281 23.40 26.30 7.12
CA ARG A 281 24.41 26.84 6.20
C ARG A 281 25.22 25.70 5.60
N SER A 282 25.34 25.66 4.27
CA SER A 282 26.10 24.62 3.58
C SER A 282 27.61 24.69 3.89
N GLN A 283 28.13 25.90 4.16
CA GLN A 283 29.55 26.12 4.49
C GLN A 283 29.92 25.64 5.91
N GLU A 284 28.98 25.63 6.85
CA GLU A 284 29.21 25.34 8.28
C GLU A 284 28.78 23.92 8.68
N SER A 285 28.60 23.01 7.72
CA SER A 285 28.32 21.58 7.96
C SER A 285 27.00 21.25 8.68
N GLY A 286 25.91 21.98 8.37
CA GLY A 286 24.54 21.51 8.61
C GLY A 286 23.66 22.43 9.46
N TRP A 287 22.71 21.83 10.18
CA TRP A 287 21.79 22.52 11.08
C TRP A 287 22.48 22.90 12.40
N PHE A 288 22.26 24.14 12.86
CA PHE A 288 22.76 24.66 14.14
C PHE A 288 21.74 25.58 14.82
N VAL A 289 21.90 25.80 16.12
CA VAL A 289 21.05 26.69 16.92
C VAL A 289 21.66 28.09 16.94
N LEU A 290 20.83 29.12 16.75
CA LEU A 290 21.24 30.52 16.90
C LEU A 290 20.88 31.00 18.31
N ASP A 291 21.79 30.81 19.27
CA ASP A 291 21.56 31.22 20.67
C ASP A 291 21.57 32.75 20.86
N ASP A 292 22.29 33.49 20.02
CA ASP A 292 22.38 34.96 20.09
C ASP A 292 21.11 35.68 19.60
N VAL A 293 20.19 34.96 18.94
CA VAL A 293 18.99 35.54 18.34
C VAL A 293 17.79 35.35 19.27
N VAL A 294 17.29 36.47 19.80
CA VAL A 294 16.08 36.47 20.66
C VAL A 294 14.82 36.39 19.79
N VAL A 295 14.12 35.25 19.86
CA VAL A 295 12.82 35.07 19.21
C VAL A 295 11.70 35.59 20.10
N ARG A 296 10.97 36.60 19.62
CA ARG A 296 9.89 37.26 20.36
C ARG A 296 8.53 36.76 19.87
N SER A 297 7.65 36.37 20.78
CA SER A 297 6.24 36.18 20.45
C SER A 297 5.56 37.54 20.25
N VAL A 298 4.86 37.67 19.13
CA VAL A 298 3.99 38.80 18.80
C VAL A 298 2.54 38.38 19.06
N GLN A 299 1.62 39.34 19.14
CA GLN A 299 0.18 39.06 19.23
C GLN A 299 -0.26 38.16 18.05
N SER A 300 -1.34 37.39 18.24
CA SER A 300 -1.95 36.48 17.24
C SER A 300 -1.18 35.19 16.87
N GLY A 301 -0.23 34.74 17.70
CA GLY A 301 0.51 33.50 17.43
C GLY A 301 1.57 33.65 16.33
N LEU A 302 2.02 34.88 16.12
CA LEU A 302 3.16 35.20 15.27
C LEU A 302 4.43 35.30 16.13
N ILE A 303 5.57 35.02 15.52
CA ILE A 303 6.88 35.20 16.12
C ILE A 303 7.70 36.15 15.24
N SER A 304 8.58 36.91 15.87
CA SER A 304 9.47 37.87 15.21
C SER A 304 10.89 37.72 15.73
N PHE A 305 11.86 37.78 14.84
CA PHE A 305 13.29 37.75 15.15
C PHE A 305 14.08 38.51 14.09
N GLU A 306 15.34 38.81 14.41
CA GLU A 306 16.26 39.54 13.53
C GLU A 306 17.39 38.64 13.06
N LEU A 307 17.66 38.66 11.75
CA LEU A 307 18.76 37.95 11.12
C LEU A 307 19.88 38.94 10.78
N CYS A 308 21.04 38.76 11.41
CA CYS A 308 22.24 39.55 11.12
C CYS A 308 23.07 38.97 9.97
N GLU A 309 22.83 37.71 9.61
CA GLU A 309 23.59 36.96 8.60
C GLU A 309 22.67 36.11 7.74
N HIS A 310 23.19 35.67 6.59
CA HIS A 310 22.45 34.83 5.65
C HIS A 310 22.25 33.41 6.20
N LEU A 311 21.04 32.87 6.00
CA LEU A 311 20.69 31.49 6.28
C LEU A 311 20.02 30.89 5.04
N GLU A 312 20.47 29.72 4.61
CA GLU A 312 19.88 29.02 3.47
C GLU A 312 18.52 28.42 3.84
N ARG A 313 18.42 27.88 5.07
CA ARG A 313 17.17 27.39 5.65
C ARG A 313 17.09 27.78 7.11
N PHE A 314 15.86 27.98 7.60
CA PHE A 314 15.64 28.18 9.01
C PHE A 314 14.24 27.74 9.45
N ILE A 315 14.13 27.41 10.74
CA ILE A 315 12.90 26.99 11.41
C ILE A 315 12.94 27.46 12.87
N VAL A 316 11.78 27.79 13.43
CA VAL A 316 11.64 28.07 14.86
C VAL A 316 10.92 26.93 15.55
N LEU A 317 11.50 26.46 16.65
CA LEU A 317 10.91 25.46 17.53
C LEU A 317 10.37 26.11 18.79
N HIS A 318 9.16 25.72 19.17
CA HIS A 318 8.57 26.02 20.46
C HIS A 318 8.67 24.78 21.34
N TYR A 319 9.26 24.90 22.52
CA TYR A 319 9.55 23.76 23.40
C TYR A 319 9.36 24.10 24.88
N SER A 320 9.08 23.07 25.70
CA SER A 320 8.57 23.18 27.07
C SER A 320 9.57 22.90 28.19
N SER A 321 10.82 22.55 27.89
CA SER A 321 11.84 22.24 28.91
C SER A 321 13.23 22.64 28.43
N ILE A 322 14.21 22.74 29.33
CA ILE A 322 15.60 23.01 28.91
C ILE A 322 16.11 21.78 28.17
N VAL A 323 16.23 21.89 26.85
CA VAL A 323 16.74 20.83 25.97
C VAL A 323 18.10 21.26 25.44
N ASP A 324 19.06 20.32 25.44
CA ASP A 324 20.37 20.56 24.83
C ASP A 324 20.25 20.84 23.33
N ASN A 325 21.09 21.74 22.83
CA ASN A 325 21.08 22.17 21.43
C ASN A 325 21.27 20.99 20.46
N SER A 326 22.04 19.98 20.86
CA SER A 326 22.27 18.76 20.08
C SER A 326 20.97 18.01 19.77
N HIS A 327 20.06 17.91 20.75
CA HIS A 327 18.77 17.24 20.58
C HIS A 327 17.82 18.03 19.69
N LEU A 328 17.83 19.36 19.77
CA LEU A 328 17.04 20.20 18.86
C LEU A 328 17.51 20.07 17.40
N VAL A 329 18.82 20.04 17.19
CA VAL A 329 19.41 19.80 15.87
C VAL A 329 19.07 18.41 15.36
N SER A 330 19.18 17.38 16.20
CA SER A 330 18.77 16.00 15.86
C SER A 330 17.30 15.93 15.47
N PHE A 331 16.43 16.60 16.24
CA PHE A 331 15.01 16.68 15.95
C PHE A 331 14.72 17.30 14.58
N VAL A 332 15.36 18.43 14.23
CA VAL A 332 15.16 19.07 12.92
C VAL A 332 15.68 18.20 11.78
N LYS A 333 16.80 17.49 11.96
CA LYS A 333 17.29 16.52 10.96
C LYS A 333 16.27 15.39 10.74
N SER A 334 15.76 14.80 11.82
CA SER A 334 14.71 13.77 11.72
C SER A 334 13.41 14.32 11.11
N LEU A 335 13.08 15.59 11.39
CA LEU A 335 11.94 16.27 10.79
C LEU A 335 12.12 16.44 9.29
N GLU A 336 13.27 16.95 8.85
CA GLU A 336 13.61 17.12 7.44
C GLU A 336 13.54 15.77 6.70
N GLU A 337 14.11 14.70 7.26
CA GLU A 337 14.01 13.35 6.68
C GLU A 337 12.58 12.81 6.61
N ALA A 338 11.78 13.05 7.65
CA ALA A 338 10.40 12.60 7.73
C ALA A 338 9.49 13.41 6.79
N MET A 339 9.81 14.68 6.49
CA MET A 339 9.05 15.52 5.55
C MET A 339 9.07 14.98 4.12
N PHE A 340 10.10 14.20 3.76
CA PHE A 340 10.18 13.51 2.46
C PHE A 340 9.46 12.17 2.44
N SER A 341 9.04 11.67 3.60
CA SER A 341 8.46 10.35 3.77
C SER A 341 6.95 10.47 3.92
N THR A 342 6.23 9.54 3.29
CA THR A 342 4.78 9.40 3.44
C THR A 342 4.48 8.04 4.06
N THR A 343 3.55 8.04 5.01
CA THR A 343 3.00 6.79 5.54
C THR A 343 2.00 6.21 4.54
N ALA A 344 2.28 5.01 4.04
CA ALA A 344 1.46 4.31 3.07
C ALA A 344 1.16 2.87 3.53
N CYS A 345 0.24 2.22 2.84
CA CYS A 345 -0.02 0.79 2.97
C CYS A 345 -0.23 0.18 1.57
N VAL A 346 -0.01 -1.12 1.45
CA VAL A 346 -0.36 -1.88 0.23
C VAL A 346 -1.71 -2.56 0.42
N ILE A 347 -2.56 -2.46 -0.60
CA ILE A 347 -3.85 -3.14 -0.71
C ILE A 347 -3.76 -4.13 -1.86
N LEU A 348 -4.26 -5.34 -1.63
CA LEU A 348 -4.35 -6.42 -2.60
C LEU A 348 -5.80 -6.87 -2.71
N TYR A 349 -6.30 -6.98 -3.93
CA TYR A 349 -7.65 -7.50 -4.17
C TYR A 349 -7.75 -8.25 -5.51
N HIS A 350 -8.76 -9.11 -5.62
CA HIS A 350 -9.11 -9.78 -6.87
C HIS A 350 -10.11 -8.91 -7.64
N GLN A 351 -9.90 -8.78 -8.95
CA GLN A 351 -10.82 -8.05 -9.82
C GLN A 351 -12.21 -8.70 -9.80
N LYS A 352 -13.24 -7.88 -10.03
CA LYS A 352 -14.60 -8.36 -10.22
C LYS A 352 -14.64 -9.41 -11.33
N ASP A 353 -15.38 -10.49 -11.12
CA ASP A 353 -15.69 -11.54 -12.10
C ASP A 353 -14.52 -12.46 -12.52
N ASN A 354 -13.27 -12.21 -12.10
CA ASN A 354 -12.13 -13.09 -12.43
C ASN A 354 -11.17 -13.31 -11.24
N PRO A 355 -11.14 -14.52 -10.64
CA PRO A 355 -10.25 -14.82 -9.52
C PRO A 355 -8.77 -14.90 -9.92
N HIS A 356 -8.46 -15.09 -11.20
CA HIS A 356 -7.09 -15.11 -11.72
C HIS A 356 -6.52 -13.72 -11.99
N ARG A 357 -7.30 -12.64 -11.85
CA ARG A 357 -6.79 -11.27 -11.99
C ARG A 357 -6.75 -10.59 -10.64
N ILE A 358 -5.57 -10.10 -10.28
CA ILE A 358 -5.35 -9.33 -9.06
C ILE A 358 -4.91 -7.92 -9.39
N ALA A 359 -5.23 -7.01 -8.49
CA ALA A 359 -4.75 -5.65 -8.51
C ALA A 359 -4.06 -5.33 -7.18
N ILE A 360 -2.92 -4.66 -7.28
CA ILE A 360 -2.09 -4.25 -6.15
C ILE A 360 -1.95 -2.74 -6.19
N LEU A 361 -2.26 -2.09 -5.08
CA LEU A 361 -2.24 -0.64 -4.93
C LEU A 361 -1.35 -0.25 -3.75
N ALA A 362 -0.49 0.75 -3.94
CA ALA A 362 0.16 1.44 -2.82
C ALA A 362 -0.63 2.73 -2.52
N VAL A 363 -1.15 2.85 -1.30
CA VAL A 363 -2.11 3.89 -0.94
C VAL A 363 -1.58 4.70 0.26
N PRO A 364 -1.50 6.04 0.16
CA PRO A 364 -1.20 6.90 1.29
C PRO A 364 -2.25 6.73 2.39
N SER A 365 -1.85 6.76 3.66
CA SER A 365 -2.76 6.59 4.81
C SER A 365 -3.91 7.60 4.80
N LYS A 366 -3.65 8.84 4.38
CA LYS A 366 -4.63 9.93 4.25
C LYS A 366 -5.76 9.60 3.28
N ASP A 367 -5.48 8.82 2.23
CA ASP A 367 -6.43 8.49 1.15
C ASP A 367 -7.08 7.11 1.35
N LEU A 368 -6.67 6.34 2.36
CA LEU A 368 -7.05 4.94 2.54
C LEU A 368 -8.57 4.74 2.58
N HIS A 369 -9.28 5.52 3.38
CA HIS A 369 -10.74 5.40 3.51
C HIS A 369 -11.47 5.70 2.19
N GLN A 370 -11.03 6.71 1.45
CA GLN A 370 -11.61 7.06 0.16
C GLN A 370 -11.36 5.96 -0.87
N VAL A 371 -10.13 5.42 -0.92
CA VAL A 371 -9.78 4.36 -1.86
C VAL A 371 -10.54 3.07 -1.53
N LEU A 372 -10.62 2.66 -0.27
CA LEU A 372 -11.41 1.51 0.15
C LEU A 372 -12.90 1.68 -0.18
N GLY A 373 -13.44 2.89 -0.06
CA GLY A 373 -14.79 3.23 -0.49
C GLY A 373 -15.00 2.99 -1.99
N ASN A 374 -14.10 3.51 -2.83
CA ASN A 374 -14.15 3.35 -4.28
C ASN A 374 -13.94 1.90 -4.74
N LEU A 375 -13.13 1.13 -4.02
CA LEU A 375 -12.85 -0.27 -4.37
C LEU A 375 -14.06 -1.19 -4.12
N ARG A 376 -15.06 -0.80 -3.32
CA ARG A 376 -16.25 -1.62 -3.09
C ARG A 376 -16.99 -1.98 -4.38
N SER A 377 -16.89 -1.19 -5.44
CA SER A 377 -17.48 -1.51 -6.74
C SER A 377 -16.60 -2.40 -7.64
N GLU A 378 -15.29 -2.47 -7.39
CA GLU A 378 -14.31 -3.18 -8.23
C GLU A 378 -13.92 -4.57 -7.70
N VAL A 379 -14.25 -4.89 -6.44
CA VAL A 379 -13.79 -6.11 -5.76
C VAL A 379 -14.86 -7.21 -5.83
N SER A 380 -14.45 -8.44 -6.10
CA SER A 380 -15.35 -9.63 -6.11
C SER A 380 -15.85 -10.05 -4.72
N SER A 381 -15.11 -9.68 -3.67
CA SER A 381 -15.35 -10.03 -2.27
C SER A 381 -15.43 -8.78 -1.38
N GLY A 382 -15.61 -8.95 -0.07
CA GLY A 382 -15.65 -7.84 0.90
C GLY A 382 -14.44 -6.90 0.81
N PRO A 383 -14.47 -5.74 1.50
CA PRO A 383 -13.41 -4.75 1.40
C PRO A 383 -12.04 -5.37 1.71
N PRO A 384 -11.02 -5.17 0.85
CA PRO A 384 -9.72 -5.81 1.04
C PRO A 384 -9.04 -5.27 2.29
N GLU A 385 -8.42 -6.17 3.07
CA GLU A 385 -7.66 -5.79 4.25
C GLU A 385 -6.33 -5.12 3.83
N PRO A 386 -6.06 -3.89 4.29
CA PRO A 386 -4.79 -3.23 4.03
C PRO A 386 -3.66 -3.88 4.83
N SER A 387 -2.44 -3.84 4.29
CA SER A 387 -1.24 -4.18 5.07
C SER A 387 -0.95 -3.15 6.17
N ARG A 388 0.00 -3.51 7.05
CA ARG A 388 0.56 -2.59 8.04
C ARG A 388 1.11 -1.33 7.36
N HIS A 389 0.98 -0.20 8.05
CA HIS A 389 1.52 1.06 7.59
C HIS A 389 3.05 1.06 7.58
N PHE A 390 3.65 1.71 6.59
CA PHE A 390 5.09 1.87 6.46
C PHE A 390 5.45 3.22 5.85
N GLN A 391 6.69 3.67 6.05
CA GLN A 391 7.20 4.90 5.47
C GLN A 391 7.82 4.63 4.08
N VAL A 392 7.41 5.43 3.10
CA VAL A 392 7.91 5.41 1.72
C VAL A 392 8.08 6.84 1.20
N LYS A 393 9.14 7.09 0.44
CA LYS A 393 9.43 8.39 -0.18
C LYS A 393 8.96 8.40 -1.63
N GLU A 394 8.76 9.60 -2.17
CA GLU A 394 8.43 9.78 -3.58
C GLU A 394 9.50 9.16 -4.49
N GLY A 395 9.07 8.34 -5.45
CA GLY A 395 9.95 7.68 -6.42
C GLY A 395 10.67 6.43 -5.88
N GLU A 396 10.46 6.03 -4.63
CA GLU A 396 10.97 4.73 -4.13
C GLU A 396 10.25 3.55 -4.78
N LEU A 397 10.98 2.45 -4.94
CA LEU A 397 10.50 1.24 -5.58
C LEU A 397 10.02 0.23 -4.53
N LEU A 398 8.81 -0.28 -4.72
CA LEU A 398 8.29 -1.45 -4.04
C LEU A 398 8.48 -2.67 -4.94
N LEU A 399 9.30 -3.62 -4.49
CA LEU A 399 9.53 -4.90 -5.14
C LEU A 399 8.57 -5.94 -4.55
N LEU A 400 7.74 -6.52 -5.39
CA LEU A 400 6.73 -7.50 -5.04
C LEU A 400 7.18 -8.88 -5.48
N ARG A 401 7.47 -9.76 -4.51
CA ARG A 401 7.91 -11.13 -4.76
C ARG A 401 6.82 -12.13 -4.43
N PHE A 402 6.45 -12.94 -5.40
CA PHE A 402 5.51 -14.05 -5.25
C PHE A 402 6.21 -15.26 -4.62
N THR A 403 5.58 -15.82 -3.60
CA THR A 403 6.08 -16.97 -2.83
C THR A 403 4.97 -18.01 -2.63
N GLY A 404 5.35 -19.27 -2.48
CA GLY A 404 4.40 -20.39 -2.38
C GLY A 404 3.97 -20.88 -3.75
N ASN A 405 2.72 -21.36 -3.86
CA ASN A 405 2.22 -22.06 -5.04
C ASN A 405 1.52 -21.15 -6.06
N ILE A 406 1.91 -19.87 -6.14
CA ILE A 406 1.29 -18.89 -7.05
C ILE A 406 2.38 -18.06 -7.74
N PHE A 407 2.32 -17.93 -9.07
CA PHE A 407 3.06 -16.93 -9.86
C PHE A 407 2.10 -15.92 -10.50
N ALA A 408 2.68 -14.82 -10.95
CA ALA A 408 1.97 -13.77 -11.65
C ALA A 408 2.55 -13.56 -13.06
N SER A 409 1.79 -12.88 -13.91
CA SER A 409 2.17 -12.41 -15.24
C SER A 409 1.51 -11.05 -15.51
N SER A 410 2.22 -10.14 -16.18
CA SER A 410 1.66 -8.84 -16.59
C SER A 410 0.96 -8.89 -17.95
N ASN A 411 1.33 -9.83 -18.83
CA ASN A 411 0.79 -10.00 -20.19
C ASN A 411 0.10 -11.36 -20.39
N GLY A 412 -0.06 -12.13 -19.31
CA GLY A 412 -0.64 -13.48 -19.33
C GLY A 412 0.25 -14.57 -19.95
N LYS A 413 1.43 -14.21 -20.48
CA LYS A 413 2.36 -15.11 -21.18
C LYS A 413 3.64 -15.35 -20.39
N ASP A 414 4.26 -14.27 -19.91
CA ASP A 414 5.54 -14.31 -19.20
C ASP A 414 5.27 -14.32 -17.70
N TYR A 415 5.30 -15.51 -17.10
CA TYR A 415 5.10 -15.67 -15.67
C TYR A 415 6.41 -15.43 -14.92
N GLY A 416 6.40 -14.41 -14.06
CA GLY A 416 7.53 -13.99 -13.25
C GLY A 416 7.28 -14.19 -11.76
N LYS A 417 8.37 -14.13 -11.00
CA LYS A 417 8.32 -14.13 -9.52
C LYS A 417 8.35 -12.72 -8.93
N ASP A 418 8.97 -11.77 -9.63
CA ASP A 418 9.28 -10.44 -9.10
C ASP A 418 8.66 -9.36 -9.97
N TYR A 419 7.97 -8.41 -9.33
CA TYR A 419 7.31 -7.28 -9.99
C TYR A 419 7.66 -5.97 -9.30
N LYS A 420 7.56 -4.87 -10.04
CA LYS A 420 8.00 -3.53 -9.62
C LYS A 420 6.80 -2.58 -9.55
N LEU A 421 6.71 -1.82 -8.48
CA LEU A 421 5.74 -0.74 -8.32
C LEU A 421 6.44 0.50 -7.76
N ILE A 422 6.48 1.60 -8.52
CA ILE A 422 7.09 2.86 -8.07
C ILE A 422 6.04 3.68 -7.33
N PHE A 423 6.36 4.14 -6.12
CA PHE A 423 5.46 4.96 -5.33
C PHE A 423 5.49 6.43 -5.77
N HIS A 424 4.31 6.96 -6.06
CA HIS A 424 4.10 8.38 -6.36
C HIS A 424 2.85 8.87 -5.64
N LEU A 425 2.99 9.87 -4.79
CA LEU A 425 1.97 10.31 -3.85
C LEU A 425 0.70 10.81 -4.53
N GLN A 426 0.83 11.60 -5.60
CA GLN A 426 -0.32 12.15 -6.32
C GLN A 426 -0.86 11.22 -7.42
N ARG A 427 -0.09 10.22 -7.84
CA ARG A 427 -0.53 9.23 -8.83
C ARG A 427 -1.23 8.06 -8.16
N LYS A 428 -1.86 7.19 -8.96
CA LYS A 428 -2.41 5.91 -8.51
C LYS A 428 -1.38 4.82 -8.85
N PRO A 429 -0.44 4.49 -7.94
CA PRO A 429 0.48 3.38 -8.19
C PRO A 429 -0.33 2.08 -8.11
N ARG A 430 -0.71 1.57 -9.28
CA ARG A 430 -1.53 0.38 -9.50
C ARG A 430 -0.77 -0.58 -10.38
N LEU A 431 -0.75 -1.84 -9.96
CA LEU A 431 -0.20 -2.95 -10.72
C LEU A 431 -1.30 -4.01 -10.88
N GLU A 432 -1.62 -4.35 -12.12
CA GLU A 432 -2.57 -5.41 -12.44
C GLU A 432 -1.80 -6.62 -12.97
N LEU A 433 -2.12 -7.80 -12.44
CA LEU A 433 -1.44 -9.04 -12.77
C LEU A 433 -2.44 -10.18 -12.92
N GLN A 434 -2.14 -11.09 -13.82
CA GLN A 434 -2.79 -12.39 -13.91
C GLN A 434 -2.00 -13.41 -13.10
N ILE A 435 -2.68 -14.18 -12.24
CA ILE A 435 -2.08 -15.20 -11.38
C ILE A 435 -2.43 -16.61 -11.84
N LYS A 436 -1.47 -17.51 -11.66
CA LYS A 436 -1.59 -18.94 -11.94
C LYS A 436 -0.88 -19.75 -10.86
N GLU A 437 -1.32 -20.98 -10.63
CA GLU A 437 -0.63 -21.94 -9.79
C GLU A 437 0.75 -22.32 -10.35
N VAL A 438 1.68 -22.66 -9.45
CA VAL A 438 3.01 -23.18 -9.82
C VAL A 438 2.95 -24.69 -10.04
N ASP A 439 2.30 -25.38 -9.10
CA ASP A 439 2.07 -26.81 -9.07
C ASP A 439 0.56 -27.07 -8.88
N GLU A 440 -0.06 -27.68 -9.89
CA GLU A 440 -1.48 -28.05 -9.86
C GLU A 440 -1.84 -29.05 -8.75
N PHE A 441 -0.86 -29.81 -8.26
CA PHE A 441 -1.05 -30.79 -7.20
C PHE A 441 -0.71 -30.22 -5.81
N GLY A 442 -0.17 -29.01 -5.78
CA GLY A 442 0.18 -28.31 -4.55
C GLY A 442 -1.05 -28.00 -3.68
N ASN A 443 -0.82 -27.91 -2.36
CA ASN A 443 -1.87 -27.62 -1.36
C ASN A 443 -3.06 -28.61 -1.40
N TYR A 444 -2.82 -29.92 -1.54
CA TYR A 444 -3.85 -30.96 -1.73
C TYR A 444 -5.00 -30.90 -0.70
N SER A 445 -4.69 -30.56 0.55
CA SER A 445 -5.65 -30.52 1.67
C SER A 445 -6.51 -29.24 1.71
N CYS A 446 -6.38 -28.35 0.73
CA CYS A 446 -7.08 -27.07 0.67
C CYS A 446 -7.83 -26.91 -0.67
N PRO A 447 -9.07 -26.39 -0.66
CA PRO A 447 -9.82 -26.07 -1.89
C PRO A 447 -9.23 -24.88 -2.68
N HIS A 448 -8.20 -24.24 -2.14
CA HIS A 448 -7.51 -23.10 -2.76
C HIS A 448 -6.00 -23.37 -2.82
N TYR A 449 -5.36 -22.98 -3.93
CA TYR A 449 -3.92 -22.79 -3.97
C TYR A 449 -3.53 -21.63 -3.05
N LYS A 450 -2.45 -21.80 -2.29
CA LYS A 450 -1.97 -20.82 -1.32
C LYS A 450 -0.64 -20.25 -1.78
N GLY A 451 -0.56 -18.92 -1.79
CA GLY A 451 0.66 -18.18 -2.02
C GLY A 451 0.71 -16.94 -1.13
N ALA A 452 1.76 -16.15 -1.27
CA ALA A 452 1.87 -14.85 -0.64
C ALA A 452 2.74 -13.92 -1.47
N ILE A 453 2.44 -12.63 -1.40
CA ILE A 453 3.29 -11.56 -1.93
C ILE A 453 4.09 -10.99 -0.76
N VAL A 454 5.41 -10.98 -0.90
CA VAL A 454 6.32 -10.32 0.03
C VAL A 454 6.77 -9.01 -0.60
N VAL A 455 6.61 -7.91 0.12
CA VAL A 455 6.93 -6.57 -0.38
C VAL A 455 8.22 -6.07 0.26
N TYR A 456 9.19 -5.70 -0.58
CA TYR A 456 10.44 -5.07 -0.18
C TYR A 456 10.46 -3.63 -0.65
N LYS A 457 11.05 -2.74 0.15
CA LYS A 457 11.32 -1.36 -0.26
C LYS A 457 12.75 -1.26 -0.73
N VAL A 458 12.93 -0.69 -1.92
CA VAL A 458 14.22 -0.40 -2.51
C VAL A 458 14.39 1.12 -2.54
N PRO A 459 15.39 1.66 -1.84
CA PRO A 459 15.64 3.09 -1.82
C PRO A 459 16.15 3.56 -3.19
N LYS A 460 15.92 4.84 -3.50
CA LYS A 460 16.16 5.41 -4.83
C LYS A 460 17.63 5.32 -5.26
N GLU A 461 18.57 5.45 -4.33
CA GLU A 461 20.02 5.46 -4.59
C GLU A 461 20.49 4.10 -5.14
N LYS A 462 19.88 2.99 -4.67
CA LYS A 462 20.16 1.65 -5.16
C LYS A 462 19.55 1.38 -6.55
N ILE A 463 18.60 2.20 -7.00
CA ILE A 463 18.02 2.07 -8.34
C ILE A 463 18.97 2.62 -9.40
N VAL A 464 19.65 3.74 -9.11
CA VAL A 464 20.57 4.41 -10.05
C VAL A 464 21.78 3.54 -10.38
N LEU A 465 22.32 2.83 -9.40
CA LEU A 465 23.50 1.96 -9.58
C LEU A 465 23.24 0.72 -10.42
N ASN A 466 21.98 0.31 -10.56
CA ASN A 466 21.60 -0.98 -11.15
C ASN A 466 20.88 -0.82 -12.51
N LEU A 467 21.07 0.30 -13.22
CA LEU A 467 20.52 0.46 -14.57
C LEU A 467 21.31 -0.34 -15.63
N ASP A 468 22.59 -0.63 -15.37
CA ASP A 468 23.50 -1.29 -16.31
C ASP A 468 23.45 -2.82 -16.25
N GLU A 469 22.80 -3.41 -15.24
CA GLU A 469 22.58 -4.86 -15.13
C GLU A 469 21.09 -5.14 -14.90
N SER A 470 20.53 -6.11 -15.64
CA SER A 470 19.25 -6.69 -15.28
C SER A 470 19.27 -7.05 -13.81
N LEU A 471 18.43 -6.41 -13.00
CA LEU A 471 18.35 -6.55 -11.54
C LEU A 471 18.16 -8.01 -11.11
N ILE A 472 19.25 -8.80 -11.11
CA ILE A 472 19.37 -10.04 -10.37
C ILE A 472 19.61 -9.57 -8.94
N PHE A 473 18.52 -9.27 -8.23
CA PHE A 473 18.56 -9.00 -6.80
C PHE A 473 19.08 -10.25 -6.10
N ASN A 474 20.39 -10.25 -5.85
CA ASN A 474 21.08 -11.33 -5.17
C ASN A 474 20.50 -11.51 -3.76
N GLU A 475 20.28 -12.76 -3.34
CA GLU A 475 19.57 -13.09 -2.09
C GLU A 475 20.26 -12.61 -0.80
N ASN A 476 21.42 -11.98 -0.90
CA ASN A 476 22.22 -11.57 0.27
C ASN A 476 22.05 -10.09 0.67
N ASN A 477 21.23 -9.30 -0.04
CA ASN A 477 21.08 -7.86 0.22
C ASN A 477 19.73 -7.46 0.86
N TYR A 478 19.00 -8.39 1.48
CA TYR A 478 17.64 -8.10 1.98
C TYR A 478 17.64 -7.08 3.13
N GLN A 479 17.01 -5.94 2.85
CA GLN A 479 16.27 -5.18 3.84
C GLN A 479 15.08 -6.04 4.31
N LEU A 480 14.74 -6.02 5.60
CA LEU A 480 13.60 -6.75 6.14
C LEU A 480 12.33 -6.45 5.32
N PRO A 481 11.50 -7.48 4.98
CA PRO A 481 10.29 -7.26 4.23
C PRO A 481 9.34 -6.35 5.00
N ILE A 482 8.71 -5.40 4.30
CA ILE A 482 7.82 -4.43 4.93
C ILE A 482 6.50 -5.09 5.33
N CYS A 483 5.96 -5.90 4.41
CA CYS A 483 4.72 -6.62 4.64
C CYS A 483 4.66 -7.90 3.81
N LYS A 484 3.80 -8.81 4.25
CA LYS A 484 3.47 -10.07 3.57
C LYS A 484 1.97 -10.16 3.44
N LEU A 485 1.49 -10.27 2.21
CA LEU A 485 0.07 -10.35 1.86
C LEU A 485 -0.25 -11.76 1.41
N ALA A 486 -1.24 -12.41 2.03
CA ALA A 486 -1.63 -13.77 1.67
C ALA A 486 -2.49 -13.77 0.39
N LEU A 487 -2.23 -14.73 -0.49
CA LEU A 487 -2.98 -14.97 -1.72
C LEU A 487 -3.69 -16.32 -1.68
N ARG A 488 -4.91 -16.35 -2.23
CA ARG A 488 -5.70 -17.57 -2.37
C ARG A 488 -6.28 -17.60 -3.78
N LEU A 489 -6.06 -18.70 -4.49
CA LEU A 489 -6.65 -18.93 -5.80
C LEU A 489 -7.53 -20.20 -5.71
N PRO A 490 -8.82 -20.13 -6.04
CA PRO A 490 -9.69 -21.31 -6.00
C PRO A 490 -9.18 -22.37 -6.99
N LYS A 491 -9.18 -23.63 -6.56
CA LYS A 491 -8.88 -24.75 -7.45
C LYS A 491 -10.07 -25.00 -8.36
N HIS A 492 -9.81 -25.36 -9.60
CA HIS A 492 -10.87 -25.91 -10.45
C HIS A 492 -11.38 -27.20 -9.81
N GLU A 493 -12.70 -27.35 -9.74
CA GLU A 493 -13.32 -28.64 -9.47
C GLU A 493 -12.94 -29.57 -10.61
N LYS A 494 -11.83 -30.31 -10.44
CA LYS A 494 -11.56 -31.47 -11.27
C LYS A 494 -12.73 -32.40 -10.94
N LEU A 495 -13.65 -32.59 -11.90
CA LEU A 495 -14.59 -33.70 -11.88
C LEU A 495 -13.73 -34.95 -11.91
N ILE A 496 -13.25 -35.36 -10.74
CA ILE A 496 -12.66 -36.67 -10.56
C ILE A 496 -13.87 -37.58 -10.70
N ASN A 497 -14.15 -37.99 -11.94
CA ASN A 497 -14.82 -39.24 -12.21
C ASN A 497 -13.93 -40.29 -11.56
N ARG A 498 -14.09 -40.47 -10.25
CA ARG A 498 -13.64 -41.68 -9.60
C ARG A 498 -14.37 -42.75 -10.41
N PRO A 499 -13.67 -43.61 -11.17
CA PRO A 499 -14.35 -44.79 -11.66
C PRO A 499 -15.02 -45.37 -10.42
N GLN A 500 -16.35 -45.58 -10.47
CA GLN A 500 -17.04 -46.37 -9.45
C GLN A 500 -16.11 -47.52 -9.16
N SER A 501 -15.59 -47.60 -7.93
CA SER A 501 -14.58 -48.56 -7.51
C SER A 501 -14.88 -49.84 -8.24
N THR A 502 -14.11 -50.16 -9.30
CA THR A 502 -14.48 -51.23 -10.20
C THR A 502 -14.40 -52.45 -9.31
N LYS A 503 -15.56 -52.96 -8.85
CA LYS A 503 -15.65 -54.25 -8.19
C LYS A 503 -15.09 -55.17 -9.27
N ARG A 504 -13.79 -55.49 -9.18
CA ARG A 504 -13.18 -56.50 -10.03
C ARG A 504 -13.93 -57.75 -9.63
N ILE A 505 -14.95 -58.10 -10.41
CA ILE A 505 -15.57 -59.41 -10.33
C ILE A 505 -14.45 -60.33 -10.76
N SER A 506 -13.84 -60.96 -9.75
CA SER A 506 -12.81 -61.95 -9.95
C SER A 506 -13.43 -63.12 -10.70
N THR A 507 -12.81 -63.51 -11.81
CA THR A 507 -13.17 -64.70 -12.59
C THR A 507 -12.63 -66.00 -11.94
N ASP A 508 -12.07 -65.93 -10.72
CA ASP A 508 -11.63 -67.10 -9.97
C ASP A 508 -12.86 -67.79 -9.32
N PRO A 509 -13.17 -69.06 -9.70
CA PRO A 509 -14.29 -69.81 -9.13
C PRO A 509 -14.24 -69.92 -7.60
N LEU A 510 -13.04 -69.90 -7.02
CA LEU A 510 -12.85 -69.97 -5.57
C LEU A 510 -13.24 -68.66 -4.87
N GLU A 511 -12.99 -67.52 -5.52
CA GLU A 511 -13.29 -66.20 -4.95
C GLU A 511 -14.80 -65.91 -5.03
N ALA A 512 -15.46 -66.35 -6.11
CA ALA A 512 -16.92 -66.32 -6.25
C ALA A 512 -17.64 -67.20 -5.21
N LEU A 513 -17.12 -68.42 -4.97
CA LEU A 513 -17.61 -69.30 -3.89
C LEU A 513 -17.55 -68.62 -2.53
N TRP A 514 -16.44 -67.95 -2.22
CA TRP A 514 -16.29 -67.23 -0.98
C TRP A 514 -17.26 -66.06 -0.87
N ASP A 515 -17.40 -65.26 -1.92
CA ASP A 515 -18.24 -64.06 -1.86
C ASP A 515 -19.72 -64.44 -1.71
N ASN A 516 -20.19 -65.49 -2.42
CA ASN A 516 -21.55 -66.04 -2.24
C ASN A 516 -21.78 -66.60 -0.82
N LEU A 517 -20.78 -67.29 -0.27
CA LEU A 517 -20.85 -67.89 1.06
C LEU A 517 -20.81 -66.83 2.18
N LEU A 518 -20.09 -65.72 1.98
CA LEU A 518 -20.12 -64.58 2.89
C LEU A 518 -21.42 -63.80 2.78
N TYR A 519 -22.03 -63.72 1.59
CA TYR A 519 -23.31 -63.07 1.39
C TYR A 519 -24.45 -63.88 2.04
N TRP A 520 -24.46 -65.20 1.85
CA TRP A 520 -25.36 -66.08 2.59
C TRP A 520 -25.19 -65.93 4.11
N LEU A 521 -23.95 -65.94 4.62
CA LEU A 521 -23.70 -65.77 6.04
C LEU A 521 -24.20 -64.40 6.54
N ALA A 522 -24.10 -63.36 5.72
CA ALA A 522 -24.59 -62.03 6.06
C ALA A 522 -26.13 -61.97 6.17
N ASP A 523 -26.83 -62.75 5.35
CA ASP A 523 -28.30 -62.85 5.36
C ASP A 523 -28.83 -63.60 6.59
N GLU A 524 -28.11 -64.63 7.05
CA GLU A 524 -28.49 -65.45 8.22
C GLU A 524 -28.17 -64.81 9.58
N LEU A 525 -27.36 -63.75 9.60
CA LEU A 525 -26.92 -63.09 10.82
C LEU A 525 -27.88 -61.96 11.21
N SER A 526 -28.62 -62.14 12.31
CA SER A 526 -29.39 -61.06 12.92
C SER A 526 -28.50 -59.91 13.44
N GLU A 527 -29.07 -58.72 13.60
CA GLU A 527 -28.37 -57.51 14.08
C GLU A 527 -27.56 -57.73 15.38
N GLU A 528 -28.12 -58.46 16.35
CA GLU A 528 -27.45 -58.80 17.62
C GLU A 528 -26.21 -59.69 17.39
N ASN A 529 -26.31 -60.64 16.46
CA ASN A 529 -25.21 -61.52 16.08
C ASN A 529 -24.10 -60.73 15.36
N VAL A 530 -24.44 -59.74 14.55
CA VAL A 530 -23.48 -58.87 13.85
C VAL A 530 -22.68 -58.00 14.82
N LEU A 531 -23.33 -57.47 15.87
CA LEU A 531 -22.66 -56.71 16.92
C LEU A 531 -21.67 -57.58 17.72
N CYS A 532 -22.07 -58.81 18.06
CA CYS A 532 -21.19 -59.76 18.72
C CYS A 532 -20.04 -60.22 17.81
N LEU A 533 -20.33 -60.42 16.51
CA LEU A 533 -19.35 -60.80 15.51
C LEU A 533 -18.31 -59.71 15.27
N SER A 534 -18.73 -58.48 15.04
CA SER A 534 -17.84 -57.33 14.85
C SER A 534 -16.93 -57.07 16.05
N SER A 535 -17.40 -57.38 17.26
CA SER A 535 -16.59 -57.32 18.50
C SER A 535 -15.61 -58.49 18.63
N SER A 536 -15.94 -59.65 18.05
CA SER A 536 -15.09 -60.84 18.09
C SER A 536 -14.00 -60.86 17.01
N LEU A 537 -14.25 -60.21 15.86
CA LEU A 537 -13.32 -60.13 14.74
C LEU A 537 -12.25 -59.07 15.03
N PRO A 538 -10.98 -59.29 14.65
CA PRO A 538 -9.89 -58.36 14.88
C PRO A 538 -9.93 -57.15 13.90
N LEU A 539 -11.03 -56.41 13.90
CA LEU A 539 -11.23 -55.22 13.07
C LEU A 539 -11.12 -53.94 13.90
N ARG A 540 -10.62 -52.86 13.30
CA ARG A 540 -10.56 -51.54 13.96
C ARG A 540 -11.95 -50.92 14.06
N ARG A 541 -12.26 -50.29 15.20
CA ARG A 541 -13.55 -49.58 15.41
C ARG A 541 -13.86 -48.54 14.32
N SER A 542 -12.84 -47.86 13.80
CA SER A 542 -12.98 -46.90 12.69
C SER A 542 -13.49 -47.54 11.40
N THR A 543 -13.10 -48.78 11.12
CA THR A 543 -13.55 -49.53 9.93
C THR A 543 -15.00 -49.94 10.07
N ILE A 544 -15.41 -50.37 11.26
CA ILE A 544 -16.81 -50.72 11.56
C ILE A 544 -17.72 -49.49 11.40
N GLN A 545 -17.30 -48.33 11.92
CA GLN A 545 -18.05 -47.08 11.76
C GLN A 545 -18.14 -46.62 10.30
N LEU A 546 -17.06 -46.78 9.53
CA LEU A 546 -17.06 -46.45 8.10
C LEU A 546 -18.05 -47.31 7.31
N ILE A 547 -18.14 -48.62 7.60
CA ILE A 547 -19.06 -49.54 6.93
C ILE A 547 -20.52 -49.16 7.26
N LYS A 548 -20.82 -48.84 8.52
CA LYS A 548 -22.14 -48.35 8.94
C LYS A 548 -22.55 -47.05 8.23
N LEU A 549 -21.59 -46.16 7.95
CA LEU A 549 -21.85 -44.90 7.24
C LEU A 549 -22.07 -45.06 5.73
N LYS A 550 -21.56 -46.14 5.13
CA LYS A 550 -21.68 -46.37 3.69
C LYS A 550 -23.08 -46.80 3.28
N ASN A 551 -23.67 -47.73 4.01
CA ASN A 551 -24.95 -48.36 3.68
C ASN A 551 -25.89 -48.29 4.90
N PRO A 552 -26.47 -47.13 5.26
CA PRO A 552 -27.17 -46.94 6.53
C PRO A 552 -28.41 -47.82 6.72
N ASP A 553 -29.10 -48.20 5.63
CA ASP A 553 -30.42 -48.85 5.68
C ASP A 553 -30.41 -50.35 5.29
N ASP A 554 -29.26 -50.92 4.91
CA ASP A 554 -29.13 -52.34 4.51
C ASP A 554 -28.17 -53.09 5.44
N LEU A 555 -28.73 -53.88 6.37
CA LEU A 555 -27.98 -54.66 7.35
C LEU A 555 -27.23 -55.84 6.71
N THR A 556 -27.78 -56.45 5.67
CA THR A 556 -27.17 -57.57 4.96
C THR A 556 -25.95 -57.09 4.20
N GLU A 557 -26.04 -55.94 3.52
CA GLU A 557 -24.90 -55.37 2.82
C GLU A 557 -23.80 -54.85 3.77
N GLN A 558 -24.18 -54.24 4.91
CA GLN A 558 -23.22 -53.88 5.96
C GLN A 558 -22.46 -55.10 6.50
N THR A 559 -23.18 -56.20 6.75
CA THR A 559 -22.61 -57.44 7.29
C THR A 559 -21.71 -58.13 6.28
N HIS A 560 -22.11 -58.15 5.01
CA HIS A 560 -21.31 -58.67 3.91
C HIS A 560 -20.01 -57.86 3.71
N GLU A 561 -20.08 -56.52 3.72
CA GLU A 561 -18.88 -55.66 3.63
C GLU A 561 -17.94 -55.91 4.83
N LEU A 562 -18.48 -56.06 6.04
CA LEU A 562 -17.72 -56.36 7.25
C LEU A 562 -16.93 -57.67 7.12
N LEU A 563 -17.60 -58.73 6.66
CA LEU A 563 -16.99 -60.05 6.44
C LEU A 563 -15.94 -60.01 5.32
N CYS A 564 -16.20 -59.28 4.24
CA CYS A 564 -15.24 -59.07 3.16
C CYS A 564 -13.99 -58.31 3.63
N PHE A 565 -14.16 -57.25 4.43
CA PHE A 565 -13.03 -56.51 5.02
C PHE A 565 -12.21 -57.40 5.94
N TRP A 566 -12.85 -58.24 6.75
CA TRP A 566 -12.16 -59.22 7.58
C TRP A 566 -11.36 -60.22 6.74
N LYS A 567 -11.96 -60.84 5.72
CA LYS A 567 -11.28 -61.78 4.79
C LYS A 567 -10.04 -61.15 4.13
N ARG A 568 -10.13 -59.87 3.76
CA ARG A 568 -9.03 -59.09 3.16
C ARG A 568 -7.94 -58.69 4.16
N SER A 569 -8.28 -58.55 5.44
CA SER A 569 -7.31 -58.20 6.49
C SER A 569 -6.38 -59.36 6.87
N LEU A 570 -6.71 -60.59 6.47
CA LEU A 570 -5.95 -61.80 6.80
C LEU A 570 -4.96 -62.21 5.71
N PRO A 571 -3.74 -62.69 6.07
CA PRO A 571 -2.80 -63.27 5.10
C PRO A 571 -3.38 -64.48 4.36
N ASN A 572 -3.00 -64.67 3.09
CA ASN A 572 -3.49 -65.76 2.24
C ASN A 572 -3.11 -67.18 2.74
N SER A 573 -2.05 -67.31 3.54
CA SER A 573 -1.63 -68.58 4.16
C SER A 573 -2.50 -69.02 5.34
N THR A 574 -3.44 -68.17 5.77
CA THR A 574 -4.28 -68.44 6.93
C THR A 574 -5.51 -69.25 6.53
N ASP A 575 -5.85 -70.28 7.30
CA ASP A 575 -7.11 -71.01 7.14
C ASP A 575 -8.30 -70.11 7.57
N LYS A 576 -8.80 -69.33 6.60
CA LYS A 576 -9.89 -68.36 6.80
C LYS A 576 -11.19 -69.04 7.22
N LEU A 577 -11.47 -70.24 6.71
CA LEU A 577 -12.68 -70.99 7.03
C LEU A 577 -12.70 -71.41 8.50
N ARG A 578 -11.60 -72.00 8.98
CA ARG A 578 -11.50 -72.45 10.38
C ARG A 578 -11.57 -71.28 11.36
N LEU A 579 -11.02 -70.13 10.98
CA LEU A 579 -11.10 -68.92 11.79
C LEU A 579 -12.54 -68.38 11.86
N LEU A 580 -13.24 -68.25 10.73
CA LEU A 580 -14.61 -67.77 10.71
C LEU A 580 -15.52 -68.69 11.54
N ALA A 581 -15.42 -70.00 11.34
CA ALA A 581 -16.15 -70.99 12.11
C ALA A 581 -15.84 -70.90 13.62
N ARG A 582 -14.60 -70.56 14.02
CA ARG A 582 -14.25 -70.34 15.43
C ARG A 582 -14.92 -69.09 16.00
N HIS A 583 -15.00 -68.01 15.21
CA HIS A 583 -15.67 -66.77 15.63
C HIS A 583 -17.18 -66.95 15.75
N LEU A 584 -17.82 -67.68 14.82
CA LEU A 584 -19.24 -68.02 14.89
C LEU A 584 -19.58 -68.85 16.15
N ARG A 585 -18.76 -69.86 16.46
CA ARG A 585 -18.92 -70.63 17.72
C ARG A 585 -18.75 -69.77 18.97
N LYS A 586 -17.85 -68.78 18.94
CA LYS A 586 -17.64 -67.85 20.07
C LYS A 586 -18.87 -66.98 20.35
N ILE A 587 -19.72 -66.75 19.35
CA ILE A 587 -20.95 -65.94 19.46
C ILE A 587 -22.17 -66.83 19.78
N GLY A 588 -21.97 -68.15 19.90
CA GLY A 588 -23.04 -69.11 20.19
C GLY A 588 -23.77 -69.65 18.95
N ARG A 589 -23.36 -69.25 17.74
CA ARG A 589 -23.91 -69.77 16.47
C ARG A 589 -23.10 -70.97 15.96
N ASN A 590 -23.20 -72.08 16.71
CA ASN A 590 -22.57 -73.35 16.32
C ASN A 590 -23.22 -73.96 15.07
N ASP A 591 -24.54 -73.75 14.92
CA ASP A 591 -25.36 -74.10 13.76
C ASP A 591 -24.75 -73.56 12.46
N LEU A 592 -24.52 -72.24 12.39
CA LEU A 592 -23.95 -71.60 11.21
C LEU A 592 -22.49 -72.01 10.98
N ALA A 593 -21.73 -72.33 12.03
CA ALA A 593 -20.35 -72.76 11.90
C ALA A 593 -20.21 -74.16 11.28
N GLU A 594 -21.15 -75.06 11.55
CA GLU A 594 -21.23 -76.39 10.94
C GLU A 594 -21.74 -76.30 9.50
N GLU A 595 -22.77 -75.48 9.28
CA GLU A 595 -23.33 -75.26 7.95
C GLU A 595 -22.35 -74.55 7.00
N LEU A 596 -21.55 -73.60 7.50
CA LEU A 596 -20.47 -72.95 6.75
C LEU A 596 -19.44 -73.96 6.23
N LYS A 597 -19.05 -74.92 7.07
CA LYS A 597 -18.11 -75.98 6.68
C LYS A 597 -18.72 -76.92 5.65
N PHE A 598 -19.97 -77.33 5.89
CA PHE A 598 -20.70 -78.19 4.97
C PHE A 598 -20.86 -77.54 3.58
N LYS A 599 -21.27 -76.26 3.53
CA LYS A 599 -21.45 -75.49 2.28
C LYS A 599 -20.13 -75.27 1.54
N TRP A 600 -19.02 -75.13 2.27
CA TRP A 600 -17.69 -75.02 1.70
C TRP A 600 -17.17 -76.34 1.11
N GLU A 601 -17.28 -77.44 1.86
CA GLU A 601 -16.81 -78.77 1.44
C GLU A 601 -17.59 -79.31 0.24
N ASN A 602 -18.91 -79.06 0.20
CA ASN A 602 -19.80 -79.49 -0.88
C ASN A 602 -19.91 -78.48 -2.04
N LYS A 603 -19.17 -77.35 -1.99
CA LYS A 603 -19.18 -76.29 -3.01
C LYS A 603 -20.60 -75.89 -3.45
N VAL A 604 -21.51 -75.72 -2.49
CA VAL A 604 -22.95 -75.54 -2.76
C VAL A 604 -23.27 -74.31 -3.64
N PHE A 605 -22.33 -73.36 -3.76
CA PHE A 605 -22.48 -72.13 -4.55
C PHE A 605 -21.62 -72.06 -5.83
N THR A 606 -21.19 -73.20 -6.42
CA THR A 606 -20.46 -73.20 -7.71
C THR A 606 -21.33 -73.01 -8.96
N GLU A 607 -22.65 -73.16 -8.88
CA GLU A 607 -23.54 -72.88 -10.01
C GLU A 607 -24.10 -71.45 -9.90
N PRO A 608 -24.12 -70.67 -11.00
CA PRO A 608 -24.63 -69.31 -10.96
C PRO A 608 -26.14 -69.33 -10.73
N GLN A 609 -26.58 -68.92 -9.53
CA GLN A 609 -27.97 -68.54 -9.32
C GLN A 609 -28.27 -67.34 -10.21
N GLN A 610 -29.11 -67.54 -11.23
CA GLN A 610 -29.75 -66.45 -11.96
C GLN A 610 -30.63 -65.67 -10.99
N TRP A 611 -30.11 -64.56 -10.45
CA TRP A 611 -30.98 -63.55 -9.87
C TRP A 611 -31.66 -62.80 -11.00
N SER A 612 -32.95 -63.08 -11.16
CA SER A 612 -33.87 -62.35 -12.02
C SER A 612 -33.81 -60.87 -11.68
N GLU A 613 -33.41 -60.06 -12.66
CA GLU A 613 -33.68 -58.63 -12.67
C GLU A 613 -35.19 -58.40 -12.54
N VAL A 614 -35.62 -57.83 -11.42
CA VAL A 614 -36.88 -57.07 -11.38
C VAL A 614 -36.52 -55.69 -10.90
N ALA A 615 -36.41 -54.79 -11.88
CA ALA A 615 -36.50 -53.36 -11.67
C ALA A 615 -37.86 -53.02 -11.07
N ILE A 616 -37.86 -52.20 -10.02
CA ILE A 616 -38.65 -50.96 -9.83
C ILE A 616 -37.85 -50.08 -8.88
#